data_AF-F1BCT9-F1
#
_entry.id   AF-F1BCT9-F1
#
_cell.length_a   1.000
_cell.length_b   1.000
_cell.length_c   1.000
_cell.angle_alpha   90.00
_cell.angle_beta   90.00
_cell.angle_gamma   90.00
#
_symmetry.space_group_name_H-M   'P 1'
#
loop_
_entity.id
_entity.type
_entity.pdbx_description
1 polymer ?
#
loop_
_entity_poly.entity_id
_entity_poly.type
_entity_poly.pdbx_seq_one_letter_code
_entity_poly.pdbx_strand_id
1 'polypeptide(L)'
;DEMGAGTGSATRSFVSALRSEPNRKFGSGSLRLARYDFTDISLAFTERVSEEFSGYKSQMTFSALDIERDLESQGFKQGEYDLVVADNVLHATSDIAKTLRNVRRASKARRPN
;
A
#
# COMPACT_ATOMS: atom_id res chain seq x y z
N ASP A 1 -2.74 -2.43 1.79
CA ASP A 1 -1.60 -2.35 0.87
C ASP A 1 -1.93 -1.36 -0.23
N GLU A 2 -1.03 -0.44 -0.53
CA GLU A 2 -1.06 0.40 -1.73
C GLU A 2 -0.02 -0.12 -2.71
N MET A 3 -0.49 -0.74 -3.80
CA MET A 3 0.36 -1.33 -4.83
C MET A 3 0.66 -0.32 -5.93
N GLY A 4 1.93 -0.22 -6.33
CA GLY A 4 2.36 0.72 -7.37
C GLY A 4 2.28 2.17 -6.92
N ALA A 5 2.64 2.44 -5.65
CA ALA A 5 2.44 3.73 -5.01
C ALA A 5 3.34 4.85 -5.60
N GLY A 6 4.41 4.49 -6.33
CA GLY A 6 5.23 5.39 -7.11
C GLY A 6 5.80 6.57 -6.31
N THR A 7 5.40 7.79 -6.68
CA THR A 7 5.86 9.03 -6.03
C THR A 7 5.04 9.45 -4.81
N GLY A 8 4.07 8.62 -4.42
CA GLY A 8 3.17 8.81 -3.29
C GLY A 8 2.04 9.80 -3.52
N SER A 9 1.66 10.06 -4.78
CA SER A 9 0.58 11.01 -5.11
C SER A 9 -0.76 10.59 -4.49
N ALA A 10 -1.18 9.34 -4.76
CA ALA A 10 -2.39 8.77 -4.17
C ALA A 10 -2.24 8.57 -2.65
N THR A 11 -1.06 8.09 -2.21
CA THR A 11 -0.71 7.96 -0.78
C THR A 11 -1.03 9.20 0.04
N ARG A 12 -0.70 10.42 -0.43
CA ARG A 12 -1.01 11.67 0.30
C ARG A 12 -2.51 11.84 0.54
N SER A 13 -3.31 11.53 -0.47
CA SER A 13 -4.78 11.63 -0.40
C SER A 13 -5.35 10.59 0.57
N PHE A 14 -4.90 9.34 0.47
CA PHE A 14 -5.34 8.26 1.36
C PHE A 14 -4.92 8.53 2.81
N VAL A 15 -3.65 8.87 3.05
CA VAL A 15 -3.15 9.22 4.37
C VAL A 15 -3.95 10.38 4.94
N SER A 16 -4.16 11.46 4.19
CA SER A 16 -4.97 12.61 4.64
C SER A 16 -6.37 12.19 5.10
N ALA A 17 -7.05 11.36 4.30
CA ALA A 17 -8.39 10.84 4.62
C ALA A 17 -8.42 9.86 5.80
N LEU A 18 -7.29 9.23 6.14
CA LEU A 18 -7.18 8.24 7.22
C LEU A 18 -6.66 8.82 8.53
N ARG A 19 -6.21 10.08 8.58
CA ARG A 19 -5.71 10.72 9.81
C ARG A 19 -6.76 10.76 10.91
N SER A 20 -6.40 10.27 12.09
CA SER A 20 -7.25 10.29 13.29
C SER A 20 -7.59 11.71 13.74
N GLU A 21 -6.66 12.67 13.57
CA GLU A 21 -6.83 14.08 13.90
C GLU A 21 -6.60 15.00 12.68
N PRO A 22 -7.62 15.23 11.83
CA PRO A 22 -7.46 15.98 10.57
C PRO A 22 -6.94 17.40 10.73
N ASN A 23 -7.26 18.05 11.85
CA ASN A 23 -6.88 19.44 12.15
C ASN A 23 -5.43 19.61 12.62
N ARG A 24 -4.70 18.53 12.94
CA ARG A 24 -3.28 18.63 13.28
C ARG A 24 -2.43 18.90 12.03
N LYS A 25 -1.14 19.20 12.23
CA LYS A 25 -0.16 19.23 11.13
C LYS A 25 -0.09 17.85 10.47
N PHE A 26 0.00 17.82 9.14
CA PHE A 26 0.28 16.59 8.39
C PHE A 26 1.61 15.97 8.85
N GLY A 27 1.69 14.64 8.89
CA GLY A 27 2.84 13.94 9.47
C GLY A 27 2.89 14.00 11.00
N SER A 28 1.73 14.18 11.66
CA SER A 28 1.63 14.08 13.11
C SER A 28 0.34 13.39 13.52
N GLY A 29 0.35 12.76 14.70
CA GLY A 29 -0.77 11.95 15.19
C GLY A 29 -0.69 10.52 14.67
N SER A 30 -1.85 9.90 14.48
CA SER A 30 -1.98 8.52 14.02
C SER A 30 -2.94 8.38 12.84
N LEU A 31 -2.91 7.23 12.18
CA LEU A 31 -3.89 6.85 11.17
C LEU A 31 -4.97 5.96 11.78
N ARG A 32 -6.20 6.01 11.25
CA ARG A 32 -7.34 5.15 11.60
C ARG A 32 -7.22 3.75 10.96
N LEU A 33 -6.07 3.11 11.13
CA LEU A 33 -5.73 1.80 10.60
C LEU A 33 -4.58 1.21 11.41
N ALA A 34 -4.45 -0.12 11.41
CA ALA A 34 -3.35 -0.79 12.11
C ALA A 34 -2.02 -0.67 11.36
N ARG A 35 -2.03 -0.85 10.02
CA ARG A 35 -0.85 -0.85 9.17
C ARG A 35 -1.18 -0.39 7.74
N TYR A 36 -0.32 0.44 7.17
CA TYR A 36 -0.34 0.90 5.79
C TYR A 36 0.97 0.49 5.14
N ASP A 37 0.90 -0.37 4.13
CA ASP A 37 2.09 -0.79 3.38
C ASP A 37 2.10 -0.01 2.07
N PHE A 38 3.14 0.79 1.88
CA PHE A 38 3.46 1.44 0.63
C PHE A 38 4.33 0.47 -0.17
N THR A 39 3.84 0.01 -1.31
CA THR A 39 4.57 -0.93 -2.15
C THR A 39 4.67 -0.46 -3.59
N ASP A 40 5.83 -0.72 -4.21
CA ASP A 40 6.11 -0.40 -5.60
C ASP A 40 7.15 -1.38 -6.15
N ILE A 41 7.21 -1.58 -7.46
CA ILE A 41 8.24 -2.42 -8.08
C ILE A 41 9.65 -1.83 -7.86
N SER A 42 9.74 -0.49 -7.71
CA SER A 42 10.98 0.23 -7.49
C SER A 42 10.93 1.08 -6.23
N LEU A 43 11.98 0.99 -5.42
CA LEU A 43 12.16 1.83 -4.24
C LEU A 43 12.80 3.19 -4.52
N ALA A 44 13.01 3.54 -5.81
CA ALA A 44 13.71 4.76 -6.21
C ALA A 44 13.08 6.05 -5.66
N PHE A 45 11.76 6.04 -5.38
CA PHE A 45 11.04 7.20 -4.86
C PHE A 45 10.73 7.11 -3.37
N THR A 46 11.08 5.98 -2.75
CA THR A 46 10.67 5.65 -1.39
C THR A 46 11.33 6.51 -0.33
N GLU A 47 12.60 6.90 -0.51
CA GLU A 47 13.33 7.69 0.48
C GLU A 47 12.60 9.01 0.80
N ARG A 48 12.39 9.85 -0.23
CA ARG A 48 11.66 11.12 -0.11
C ARG A 48 10.26 10.94 0.47
N VAL A 49 9.55 9.89 0.05
CA VAL A 49 8.19 9.61 0.52
C VAL A 49 8.20 9.19 1.99
N SER A 50 9.14 8.33 2.39
CA SER A 50 9.28 7.87 3.77
C SER A 50 9.63 9.00 4.74
N GLU A 51 10.45 9.97 4.30
CA GLU A 51 10.75 11.18 5.06
C GLU A 51 9.51 12.06 5.26
N GLU A 52 8.72 12.27 4.19
CA GLU A 52 7.46 13.02 4.22
C GLU A 52 6.47 12.42 5.23
N PHE A 53 6.44 11.08 5.32
CA PHE A 53 5.55 10.32 6.20
C PHE A 53 6.19 9.86 7.51
N SER A 54 7.37 10.38 7.86
CA SER A 54 8.16 9.95 9.04
C SER A 54 7.40 10.00 10.37
N GLY A 55 6.42 10.90 10.49
CA GLY A 55 5.52 10.98 11.65
C GLY A 55 4.57 9.79 11.82
N TYR A 56 4.37 8.99 10.78
CA TYR A 56 3.55 7.78 10.78
C TYR A 56 4.39 6.49 10.71
N LYS A 57 5.70 6.55 10.97
CA LYS A 57 6.61 5.39 10.87
C LYS A 57 6.22 4.16 11.68
N SER A 58 5.38 4.31 12.70
CA SER A 58 4.85 3.18 13.49
C SER A 58 3.71 2.43 12.78
N GLN A 59 3.10 3.05 11.77
CA GLN A 59 1.94 2.51 11.04
C GLN A 59 2.24 2.35 9.54
N MET A 60 3.26 3.01 9.00
CA MET A 60 3.62 2.95 7.58
C MET A 60 4.88 2.12 7.36
N THR A 61 4.80 1.15 6.46
CA THR A 61 5.96 0.41 5.95
C THR A 61 6.18 0.70 4.48
N PHE A 62 7.41 0.50 4.01
CA PHE A 62 7.80 0.73 2.64
C PHE A 62 8.56 -0.51 2.15
N SER A 63 8.12 -1.11 1.05
CA SER A 63 8.71 -2.37 0.56
C SER A 63 8.53 -2.53 -0.95
N ALA A 64 9.45 -3.26 -1.58
CA ALA A 64 9.33 -3.55 -3.00
C ALA A 64 8.31 -4.67 -3.22
N LEU A 65 7.41 -4.50 -4.20
CA LEU A 65 6.46 -5.51 -4.64
C LEU A 65 6.29 -5.45 -6.16
N ASP A 66 6.62 -6.55 -6.81
CA ASP A 66 6.20 -6.84 -8.17
C ASP A 66 4.93 -7.70 -8.13
N ILE A 67 3.78 -7.09 -8.46
CA ILE A 67 2.47 -7.75 -8.40
C ILE A 67 2.30 -8.86 -9.46
N GLU A 68 3.18 -8.92 -10.47
CA GLU A 68 3.17 -10.00 -11.46
C GLU A 68 3.84 -11.28 -10.96
N ARG A 69 4.65 -11.17 -9.90
CA ARG A 69 5.35 -12.30 -9.28
C ARG A 69 4.55 -12.89 -8.13
N ASP A 70 4.95 -14.08 -7.68
CA ASP A 70 4.30 -14.70 -6.52
C ASP A 70 4.55 -13.87 -5.25
N LEU A 71 3.49 -13.65 -4.47
CA LEU A 71 3.52 -12.79 -3.28
C LEU A 71 4.43 -13.34 -2.18
N GLU A 72 4.33 -14.64 -1.91
CA GLU A 72 5.05 -15.29 -0.80
C GLU A 72 6.55 -15.33 -1.09
N SER A 73 6.93 -15.49 -2.35
CA SER A 73 8.32 -15.39 -2.79
C SER A 73 8.97 -14.01 -2.55
N GLN A 74 8.16 -12.98 -2.30
CA GLN A 74 8.58 -11.60 -2.02
C GLN A 74 8.40 -11.21 -0.55
N GLY A 75 8.00 -12.16 0.31
CA GLY A 75 7.82 -11.94 1.75
C GLY A 75 6.41 -11.48 2.15
N PHE A 76 5.45 -11.42 1.22
CA PHE A 76 4.07 -11.03 1.51
C PHE A 76 3.19 -12.25 1.75
N LYS A 77 2.34 -12.21 2.77
CA LYS A 77 1.45 -13.35 3.08
C LYS A 77 0.12 -13.19 2.36
N GLN A 78 -0.47 -14.33 2.00
CA GLN A 78 -1.82 -14.34 1.46
C GLN A 78 -2.85 -13.95 2.54
N GLY A 79 -3.89 -13.23 2.13
CA GLY A 79 -5.02 -12.87 2.99
C GLY A 79 -4.62 -11.96 4.15
N GLU A 80 -3.57 -11.16 3.99
CA GLU A 80 -3.05 -10.32 5.08
C GLU A 80 -3.78 -8.96 5.15
N TYR A 81 -4.27 -8.45 4.03
CA TYR A 81 -4.81 -7.10 3.93
C TYR A 81 -6.34 -7.04 3.94
N ASP A 82 -6.90 -6.11 4.72
CA ASP A 82 -8.35 -5.79 4.65
C ASP A 82 -8.70 -4.96 3.42
N LEU A 83 -7.76 -4.13 2.95
CA LEU A 83 -7.90 -3.27 1.78
C LEU A 83 -6.61 -3.27 0.96
N VAL A 84 -6.77 -3.47 -0.34
CA VAL A 84 -5.74 -3.27 -1.36
C VAL A 84 -6.20 -2.13 -2.27
N VAL A 85 -5.32 -1.16 -2.51
CA VAL A 85 -5.54 -0.07 -3.47
C VAL A 85 -4.46 -0.13 -4.54
N ALA A 86 -4.83 0.20 -5.77
CA ALA A 86 -3.95 0.19 -6.93
C ALA A 86 -4.36 1.32 -7.86
N ASP A 87 -3.71 2.49 -7.75
CA ASP A 87 -4.02 3.68 -8.54
C ASP A 87 -3.22 3.67 -9.85
N ASN A 88 -3.90 3.47 -10.99
CA ASN A 88 -3.31 3.49 -12.33
C ASN A 88 -2.06 2.61 -12.52
N VAL A 89 -1.95 1.47 -11.82
CA VAL A 89 -0.79 0.56 -11.97
C VAL A 89 -1.11 -0.74 -12.70
N LEU A 90 -2.30 -1.33 -12.50
CA LEU A 90 -2.54 -2.72 -12.92
C LEU A 90 -2.53 -2.90 -14.44
N HIS A 91 -2.87 -1.85 -15.20
CA HIS A 91 -2.88 -1.88 -16.67
C HIS A 91 -1.48 -2.01 -17.29
N ALA A 92 -0.42 -1.67 -16.53
CA ALA A 92 0.96 -1.78 -16.99
C ALA A 92 1.55 -3.19 -16.82
N THR A 93 0.74 -4.16 -16.39
CA THR A 93 1.17 -5.55 -16.19
C THR A 93 1.00 -6.41 -17.44
N SER A 94 1.86 -7.42 -17.61
CA SER A 94 1.85 -8.27 -18.81
C SER A 94 0.64 -9.22 -18.91
N ASP A 95 0.07 -9.63 -17.76
CA ASP A 95 -1.11 -10.49 -17.66
C ASP A 95 -2.05 -9.98 -16.58
N ILE A 96 -3.09 -9.25 -16.99
CA ILE A 96 -4.08 -8.67 -16.07
C ILE A 96 -4.83 -9.74 -15.26
N ALA A 97 -5.06 -10.93 -15.83
CA ALA A 97 -5.77 -12.00 -15.11
C ALA A 97 -4.89 -12.55 -13.98
N LYS A 98 -3.59 -12.73 -14.23
CA LYS A 98 -2.62 -13.11 -13.20
C LYS A 98 -2.49 -12.04 -12.13
N THR A 99 -2.36 -10.78 -12.53
CA THR A 99 -2.29 -9.63 -11.63
C THR A 99 -3.50 -9.59 -10.69
N LEU A 100 -4.72 -9.69 -11.22
CA LEU A 100 -5.95 -9.69 -10.41
C LEU A 100 -6.03 -10.90 -9.46
N ARG A 101 -5.52 -12.08 -9.85
CA ARG A 101 -5.42 -13.24 -8.95
C ARG A 101 -4.48 -12.96 -7.78
N ASN A 102 -3.33 -12.32 -8.03
CA ASN A 102 -2.40 -11.94 -6.97
C ASN A 102 -3.00 -10.87 -6.05
N VAL A 103 -3.61 -9.81 -6.59
CA VAL A 103 -4.35 -8.80 -5.80
C VAL A 103 -5.41 -9.46 -4.91
N ARG A 104 -6.16 -10.42 -5.46
CA ARG A 104 -7.16 -11.17 -4.70
C ARG A 104 -6.54 -12.02 -3.60
N ARG A 105 -5.39 -12.67 -3.84
CA ARG A 105 -4.65 -13.46 -2.84
C ARG A 105 -4.10 -12.59 -1.73
N ALA A 106 -3.69 -11.35 -1.98
CA ALA A 106 -3.21 -10.43 -0.94
C ALA A 106 -4.34 -10.01 0.02
N SER A 107 -5.56 -9.89 -0.49
CA SER A 107 -6.73 -9.47 0.28
C SER A 107 -7.35 -10.60 1.10
N LYS A 108 -7.75 -10.32 2.34
CA LYS A 108 -8.54 -11.21 3.19
C LYS A 108 -9.76 -11.72 2.44
N ALA A 109 -10.10 -12.99 2.67
CA ALA A 109 -11.37 -13.51 2.16
C ALA A 109 -12.53 -12.71 2.77
N ARG A 110 -13.48 -12.31 1.92
CA ARG A 110 -14.72 -11.70 2.39
C ARG A 110 -15.37 -12.67 3.38
N ARG A 111 -15.53 -12.25 4.63
CA ARG A 111 -16.26 -13.06 5.61
C ARG A 111 -17.69 -13.23 5.09
N PRO A 112 -18.24 -14.46 5.05
CA PRO A 112 -19.65 -14.64 4.75
C PRO A 112 -20.46 -13.87 5.81
N ASN A 113 -21.44 -13.10 5.34
CA ASN A 113 -22.43 -12.45 6.19
C ASN A 113 -23.34 -13.50 6.86
#